data_AF-A0A0W0SD69-F1
#
_entry.id   AF-A0A0W0SD69-F1
#
_cell.length_a   1.000
_cell.length_b   1.000
_cell.length_c   1.000
_cell.angle_alpha   90.00
_cell.angle_beta   90.00
_cell.angle_gamma   90.00
#
_symmetry.space_group_name_H-M   'P 1'
#
loop_
_entity.id
_entity.type
_entity.pdbx_description
1 polymer ?
#
loop_
_entity_poly.entity_id
_entity_poly.type
_entity_poly.pdbx_seq_one_letter_code
_entity_poly.pdbx_strand_id
1 'polypeptide(L)' 'MLRPDIGAKIALSEGHAITNAKSKTLLPTEISKNPIVYPSSETLKHGYFQRDVGEETLILYNQYWQQLKLAF' A
#
# COMPACT_ATOMS: atom_id res chain seq x y z
N MET A 1 -14.38 8.26 -6.78
CA MET A 1 -13.55 7.19 -6.18
C MET A 1 -14.31 6.31 -5.18
N LEU A 2 -15.16 6.86 -4.29
CA LEU A 2 -15.79 6.06 -3.22
C LEU A 2 -16.99 5.19 -3.64
N ARG A 3 -17.48 5.32 -4.88
CA ARG A 3 -18.54 4.46 -5.40
C ARG A 3 -17.97 3.04 -5.62
N PRO A 4 -18.63 1.96 -5.15
CA PRO A 4 -18.05 0.62 -5.16
C PRO A 4 -17.59 0.10 -6.53
N ASP A 5 -18.37 0.33 -7.58
CA ASP A 5 -18.05 -0.05 -8.96
C ASP A 5 -16.82 0.69 -9.50
N ILE A 6 -16.64 1.96 -9.10
CA ILE A 6 -15.47 2.76 -9.49
C ILE A 6 -14.23 2.29 -8.74
N GLY A 7 -14.34 2.02 -7.43
CA GLY A 7 -13.22 1.49 -6.65
C GLY A 7 -12.73 0.13 -7.17
N ALA A 8 -13.64 -0.75 -7.57
CA ALA A 8 -13.29 -2.04 -8.17
C ALA A 8 -12.60 -1.89 -9.54
N LYS A 9 -13.09 -0.99 -10.41
CA LYS A 9 -12.43 -0.70 -11.70
C LYS A 9 -11.01 -0.17 -11.53
N ILE A 10 -10.79 0.72 -10.56
CA ILE A 10 -9.45 1.26 -10.26
C ILE A 10 -8.54 0.14 -9.78
N ALA A 11 -8.99 -0.71 -8.84
CA ALA A 11 -8.16 -1.81 -8.33
C ALA A 11 -7.76 -2.82 -9.42
N LEU A 12 -8.64 -3.11 -10.39
CA LEU A 12 -8.33 -3.98 -11.52
C LEU A 12 -7.30 -3.37 -12.49
N SER A 13 -7.32 -2.05 -12.64
CA SER A 13 -6.37 -1.32 -13.50
C SER A 13 -5.01 -1.16 -12.83
N GLU A 14 -5.00 -0.77 -11.57
CA GLU A 14 -3.78 -0.36 -10.85
C GLU A 14 -3.10 -1.51 -10.09
N GLY A 15 -3.83 -2.58 -9.76
CA GLY A 15 -3.32 -3.74 -9.02
C GLY A 15 -3.06 -3.50 -7.52
N HIS A 16 -3.21 -2.28 -7.02
CA HIS A 16 -3.00 -1.95 -5.61
C HIS A 16 -4.22 -2.25 -4.73
N ALA A 17 -3.97 -2.53 -3.45
CA ALA A 17 -5.04 -2.74 -2.47
C ALA A 17 -5.88 -1.47 -2.28
N ILE A 18 -7.19 -1.62 -2.30
CA ILE A 18 -8.15 -0.56 -1.98
C ILE A 18 -8.70 -0.66 -0.56
N THR A 19 -9.03 0.49 0.03
CA THR A 19 -9.55 0.60 1.40
C THR A 19 -11.07 0.51 1.50
N ASN A 20 -11.79 0.62 0.38
CA ASN A 20 -13.24 0.53 0.35
C ASN A 20 -13.70 -0.94 0.36
N ALA A 21 -14.25 -1.39 1.48
CA ALA A 21 -14.69 -2.78 1.68
C ALA A 21 -15.75 -3.22 0.64
N LYS A 22 -16.72 -2.37 0.30
CA LYS A 22 -17.75 -2.68 -0.71
C LYS A 22 -17.17 -2.80 -2.13
N SER A 23 -16.08 -2.10 -2.40
CA SER A 23 -15.37 -2.25 -3.69
C SER A 23 -14.62 -3.58 -3.72
N LYS A 24 -13.97 -3.98 -2.62
CA LYS A 24 -13.26 -5.25 -2.50
C LYS A 24 -14.18 -6.45 -2.75
N THR A 25 -15.44 -6.40 -2.30
CA THR A 25 -16.41 -7.50 -2.53
C THR A 25 -16.80 -7.68 -4.00
N LEU A 26 -16.54 -6.69 -4.86
CA LEU A 26 -16.81 -6.76 -6.30
C LEU A 26 -15.61 -7.29 -7.11
N LEU A 27 -14.46 -7.53 -6.47
CA LEU A 27 -13.26 -8.01 -7.14
C LEU A 27 -13.31 -9.54 -7.34
N PRO A 28 -12.69 -10.07 -8.41
CA PRO A 28 -12.46 -11.50 -8.58
C PRO A 28 -11.78 -12.12 -7.35
N THR A 29 -12.05 -13.39 -7.09
CA THR A 29 -11.51 -14.11 -5.92
C THR A 29 -9.99 -14.18 -5.94
N GLU A 30 -9.41 -14.25 -7.12
CA GLU A 30 -7.97 -14.31 -7.38
C GLU A 30 -7.26 -13.03 -6.92
N ILE A 31 -7.99 -11.91 -6.84
CA ILE A 31 -7.48 -10.61 -6.41
C ILE A 31 -7.90 -10.32 -4.97
N SER A 32 -9.20 -10.44 -4.64
CA SER A 32 -9.74 -10.11 -3.31
C SER A 32 -9.18 -10.98 -2.19
N LYS A 33 -8.74 -12.21 -2.50
CA LYS A 33 -8.10 -13.14 -1.58
C LYS A 33 -6.58 -13.29 -1.79
N ASN A 34 -5.97 -12.50 -2.67
CA ASN A 34 -4.52 -12.55 -2.87
C ASN A 34 -3.81 -12.05 -1.60
N PRO A 35 -3.01 -12.90 -0.90
CA PRO A 35 -2.37 -12.52 0.36
C PRO A 35 -1.24 -11.48 0.18
N ILE A 36 -0.73 -11.27 -1.04
CA ILE A 36 0.26 -10.22 -1.32
C ILE A 36 -0.42 -8.85 -1.29
N VAL A 37 -1.64 -8.75 -1.83
CA VAL A 37 -2.42 -7.50 -1.89
C VAL A 37 -3.22 -7.28 -0.61
N TYR A 38 -3.81 -8.35 -0.07
CA TYR A 38 -4.64 -8.36 1.13
C TYR A 38 -4.08 -9.37 2.15
N PRO A 39 -2.97 -9.04 2.82
CA PRO A 39 -2.35 -9.90 3.81
C PRO A 39 -3.27 -10.19 5.00
N SER A 40 -2.99 -11.29 5.71
CA SER A 40 -3.72 -11.65 6.92
C SER A 40 -3.43 -10.67 8.06
N SER A 41 -4.31 -10.63 9.06
CA SER A 41 -4.08 -9.83 10.27
C SER A 41 -2.84 -10.28 11.04
N GLU A 42 -2.47 -11.56 10.97
CA GLU A 42 -1.24 -12.08 11.58
C GLU A 42 0.01 -11.53 10.88
N THR A 43 0.03 -11.53 9.54
CA THR A 43 1.11 -10.91 8.77
C THR A 43 1.22 -9.41 9.07
N LEU A 44 0.08 -8.70 9.11
CA LEU A 44 0.06 -7.26 9.36
C LEU A 44 0.59 -6.86 10.73
N LYS A 45 0.46 -7.72 11.76
CA LYS A 45 1.00 -7.45 13.11
C LYS A 45 2.53 -7.37 13.15
N HIS A 46 3.21 -8.02 12.21
CA HIS A 46 4.66 -7.94 12.08
C HIS A 46 5.14 -6.73 11.27
N GLY A 47 4.21 -6.01 10.63
CA GLY A 47 4.51 -4.81 9.85
C GLY A 47 4.59 -3.56 10.72
N TYR A 48 5.29 -2.55 10.20
CA TYR A 48 5.28 -1.20 10.76
C TYR A 48 4.72 -0.24 9.72
N PHE A 49 3.66 0.49 10.09
CA PHE A 49 3.15 1.56 9.24
C PHE A 49 4.07 2.76 9.33
N GLN A 50 4.53 3.25 8.18
CA GLN A 50 5.29 4.49 8.11
C GLN A 50 4.45 5.62 8.72
N ARG A 51 5.07 6.37 9.62
CA ARG A 51 4.50 7.55 10.29
C ARG A 51 5.36 8.76 9.96
N ASP A 52 4.80 9.93 10.21
CA ASP A 52 5.60 11.15 10.20
C ASP A 52 6.72 11.06 11.24
N VAL A 53 7.93 11.48 10.84
CA VAL A 53 9.16 11.46 11.64
C VAL A 53 9.67 12.87 11.95
N GLY A 54 8.95 13.91 11.50
CA GLY A 54 9.38 15.29 11.59
C GLY A 54 10.41 15.67 10.52
N GLU A 55 10.57 16.98 10.31
CA GLU A 55 11.36 17.54 9.22
C GLU A 55 12.85 17.17 9.32
N GLU A 56 13.46 17.34 10.50
CA GLU A 56 14.88 17.06 10.71
C GLU A 56 15.24 15.60 10.40
N THR A 57 14.43 14.66 10.89
CA THR A 57 14.64 13.22 10.65
C THR A 57 14.43 12.86 9.18
N LEU A 58 13.41 13.44 8.54
CA LEU A 58 13.13 13.20 7.13
C LEU A 58 14.28 13.67 6.23
N ILE A 59 14.87 14.84 6.52
CA ILE A 59 16.03 15.35 5.81
C ILE A 59 17.22 14.38 5.96
N LEU A 60 17.48 13.89 7.18
CA LEU A 60 18.56 12.94 7.43
C LEU A 60 18.39 11.63 6.64
N TYR A 61 17.19 11.04 6.64
CA TYR A 61 16.88 9.84 5.86
C TYR A 61 17.07 10.09 4.36
N ASN A 62 16.60 11.22 3.86
CA ASN A 62 16.76 11.59 2.45
C ASN A 62 18.24 11.75 2.06
N GLN A 63 19.06 12.37 2.90
CA GLN A 63 20.49 12.54 2.66
C GLN A 63 21.17 11.18 2.48
N TYR A 64 20.98 10.26 3.42
CA TYR A 64 21.59 8.93 3.32
C TYR A 64 21.04 8.13 2.14
N TRP A 65 19.76 8.28 1.81
CA TRP A 65 19.19 7.66 0.60
C TRP A 65 19.82 8.20 -0.69
N GLN A 66 20.07 9.50 -0.79
CA GLN A 66 20.77 10.06 -1.97
C GLN A 66 22.21 9.55 -2.07
N GLN A 67 22.94 9.51 -0.96
CA GLN A 67 24.30 8.97 -0.93
C GLN A 67 24.34 7.50 -1.40
N LEU A 68 23.39 6.68 -0.93
CA LEU A 68 23.29 5.28 -1.37
C LEU A 68 23.02 5.16 -2.88
N LYS A 69 22.10 5.97 -3.44
CA LYS A 69 21.81 5.94 -4.88
C LYS A 69 22.99 6.38 -5.76
N LEU A 70 23.86 7.25 -5.26
CA LEU A 70 25.02 7.77 -5.98
C LEU A 70 26.29 6.92 -5.77
N ALA A 71 26.23 5.88 -4.93
CA ALA A 71 27.37 5.00 -4.65
C ALA A 71 27.67 4.01 -5.80
N PHE A 72 26.81 3.94 -6.81
CA PHE A 72 26.90 3.09 -7.99
C PHE A 72 26.42 3.86 -9.23
#